data_AF-A0A7Y1XQ23-F1
#
_entry.id   AF-A0A7Y1XQ23-F1
#
_cell.length_a   1.000
_cell.length_b   1.000
_cell.length_c   1.000
_cell.angle_alpha   90.00
_cell.angle_beta   90.00
_cell.angle_gamma   90.00
#
_symmetry.space_group_name_H-M   'P 1'
#
loop_
_entity.id
_entity.type
_entity.pdbx_description
1 polymer ?
#
loop_
_entity_poly.entity_id
_entity_poly.type
_entity_poly.pdbx_seq_one_letter_code
_entity_poly.pdbx_strand_id
1 'polypeptide(L)'
;MSPPATSAIGLIRSGMFARLWWAGAIGSIGDWITIFATLAVAAEIGGGTGTLVALLSRILPGLLFGAAAGVFADRIDRRKLIVIADIGRALLVPFLAFATDLWTIVIINL
;
A
#
# COMPACT_ATOMS: atom_id res chain seq x y z
N MET A 1 -17.02 38.28 4.93
CA MET A 1 -16.90 37.20 5.93
C MET A 1 -15.52 36.59 5.79
N SER A 2 -14.63 36.81 6.74
CA SER A 2 -13.35 36.09 6.82
C SER A 2 -13.62 34.64 7.28
N PRO A 3 -13.00 33.61 6.65
CA PRO A 3 -13.16 32.24 7.11
C PRO A 3 -12.64 32.11 8.55
N PRO A 4 -13.30 31.33 9.42
CA PRO A 4 -12.84 31.12 10.78
C PRO A 4 -11.44 30.50 10.76
N ALA A 5 -10.52 31.05 11.56
CA ALA A 5 -9.15 30.56 11.72
C ALA A 5 -9.20 29.16 12.35
N THR A 6 -9.39 28.15 11.51
CA THR A 6 -9.42 26.76 11.93
C THR A 6 -7.98 26.35 12.16
N SER A 7 -7.57 26.33 13.43
CA SER A 7 -6.23 25.89 13.83
C SER A 7 -5.93 24.52 13.23
N ALA A 8 -4.77 24.37 12.59
CA ALA A 8 -4.30 23.11 12.00
C ALA A 8 -4.32 21.97 13.04
N ILE A 9 -4.05 22.29 14.31
CA ILE A 9 -4.09 21.36 15.44
C ILE A 9 -5.53 20.92 15.74
N GLY A 10 -6.52 21.79 15.55
CA GLY A 10 -7.94 21.47 15.70
C GLY A 10 -8.45 20.51 14.61
N LEU A 11 -7.97 20.66 13.37
CA LEU A 11 -8.29 19.77 12.25
C LEU A 11 -7.72 18.35 12.46
N ILE A 12 -6.53 18.24 13.04
CA ILE A 12 -5.86 16.95 13.33
C ILE A 12 -6.44 16.27 14.58
N ARG A 13 -7.04 17.00 15.53
CA ARG A 13 -7.62 16.42 16.76
C ARG A 13 -9.09 16.02 16.64
N SER A 14 -9.90 16.72 15.86
CA SER A 14 -11.34 16.46 15.83
C SER A 14 -11.93 16.69 14.44
N GLY A 15 -12.29 15.60 13.74
CA GLY A 15 -13.02 15.67 12.49
C GLY A 15 -12.74 14.52 11.53
N MET A 16 -13.39 14.57 10.37
CA MET A 16 -13.20 13.62 9.26
C MET A 16 -11.74 13.64 8.72
N PHE A 17 -11.07 14.80 8.79
CA PHE A 17 -9.68 14.97 8.40
C PHE A 17 -8.72 14.15 9.28
N ALA A 18 -8.86 14.24 10.60
CA ALA A 18 -8.06 13.46 11.55
C ALA A 18 -8.15 11.94 11.26
N ARG A 19 -9.34 11.44 10.93
CA ARG A 19 -9.55 10.03 10.55
C ARG A 19 -8.80 9.66 9.28
N LEU A 20 -8.86 10.48 8.23
CA LEU A 20 -8.07 10.24 7.02
C LEU A 20 -6.57 10.31 7.30
N TRP A 21 -6.14 11.27 8.11
CA TRP A 21 -4.73 11.47 8.42
C TRP A 21 -4.15 10.27 9.17
N TRP A 22 -4.83 9.79 10.23
CA TRP A 22 -4.40 8.60 10.96
C TRP A 22 -4.47 7.33 10.11
N ALA A 23 -5.51 7.17 9.29
CA ALA A 23 -5.60 6.04 8.36
C ALA A 23 -4.42 6.04 7.38
N GLY A 24 -4.08 7.20 6.79
CA GLY A 24 -2.94 7.34 5.89
C GLY A 24 -1.60 7.14 6.59
N ALA A 25 -1.44 7.63 7.82
CA ALA A 25 -0.22 7.46 8.61
C ALA A 25 0.04 5.99 8.94
N ILE A 26 -0.97 5.27 9.45
CA ILE A 26 -0.88 3.85 9.75
C ILE A 26 -0.65 3.03 8.48
N GLY A 27 -1.39 3.34 7.41
CA GLY A 27 -1.22 2.70 6.10
C GLY A 27 0.21 2.86 5.56
N SER A 28 0.76 4.07 5.64
CA SER A 28 2.14 4.35 5.18
C SER A 28 3.17 3.54 5.96
N ILE A 29 3.01 3.40 7.27
CA ILE A 29 3.89 2.57 8.10
C ILE A 29 3.80 1.10 7.66
N GLY A 30 2.59 0.60 7.45
CA GLY A 30 2.37 -0.77 6.95
C GLY A 30 3.01 -1.00 5.59
N ASP A 31 2.92 -0.03 4.68
CA ASP A 31 3.55 -0.11 3.37
C ASP A 31 5.07 -0.18 3.46
N TRP A 32 5.69 0.62 4.32
CA TRP A 32 7.13 0.55 4.57
C TRP A 32 7.56 -0.79 5.16
N ILE A 33 6.82 -1.30 6.15
CA ILE A 33 7.08 -2.62 6.73
C ILE A 33 7.00 -3.69 5.63
N THR A 34 5.98 -3.63 4.78
CA THR A 34 5.80 -4.57 3.68
C THR A 34 6.95 -4.49 2.67
N ILE A 35 7.42 -3.29 2.33
CA ILE A 35 8.59 -3.09 1.46
C ILE A 35 9.80 -3.80 2.06
N PHE A 36 10.16 -3.49 3.30
CA PHE A 36 11.35 -4.05 3.92
C PHE A 36 11.26 -5.57 4.10
N ALA A 37 10.10 -6.09 4.51
CA ALA A 37 9.88 -7.53 4.64
C ALA A 37 10.04 -8.24 3.30
N THR A 38 9.42 -7.71 2.25
CA THR A 38 9.50 -8.27 0.89
C THR A 38 10.94 -8.30 0.38
N LEU A 39 11.67 -7.19 0.54
CA LEU A 39 13.05 -7.10 0.08
C LEU A 39 13.98 -8.02 0.85
N ALA A 40 13.80 -8.13 2.17
CA ALA A 40 14.60 -9.02 3.01
C ALA A 40 14.39 -10.50 2.62
N VAL A 41 13.13 -10.94 2.52
CA VAL A 41 12.80 -12.33 2.14
C VAL A 41 13.28 -12.63 0.72
N ALA A 42 13.10 -11.70 -0.22
CA ALA A 42 13.57 -11.90 -1.59
C ALA A 42 15.09 -11.99 -1.68
N ALA A 43 15.81 -11.19 -0.88
CA ALA A 43 17.27 -11.25 -0.79
C ALA A 43 17.75 -12.57 -0.19
N GLU A 44 17.03 -13.13 0.79
CA GLU A 44 17.35 -14.42 1.39
C GLU A 44 17.18 -15.57 0.38
N ILE A 45 16.12 -15.53 -0.44
CA ILE A 45 15.84 -16.56 -1.45
C ILE A 45 16.76 -16.46 -2.66
N GLY A 46 17.01 -15.24 -3.17
CA GLY A 46 17.61 -15.02 -4.49
C GLY A 46 18.81 -14.07 -4.52
N GLY A 47 19.34 -13.66 -3.36
CA GLY A 47 20.41 -12.68 -3.27
C GLY A 47 20.05 -11.34 -3.93
N GLY A 48 21.03 -10.69 -4.54
CA GLY A 48 20.82 -9.40 -5.23
C GLY A 48 19.77 -9.48 -6.35
N THR A 49 19.71 -10.59 -7.08
CA THR A 49 18.70 -10.81 -8.13
C THR A 49 17.30 -10.90 -7.54
N GLY A 50 17.13 -11.59 -6.41
CA GLY A 50 15.86 -11.67 -5.70
C GLY A 50 15.36 -10.29 -5.27
N THR A 51 16.22 -9.45 -4.70
CA THR A 51 15.89 -8.06 -4.35
C THR A 51 15.42 -7.25 -5.56
N LEU A 52 16.10 -7.38 -6.71
CA LEU A 52 15.72 -6.71 -7.95
C LEU A 52 14.35 -7.18 -8.46
N VAL A 53 14.09 -8.49 -8.41
CA VAL A 53 12.79 -9.06 -8.78
C VAL A 53 11.68 -8.53 -7.87
N ALA A 54 11.92 -8.47 -6.56
CA ALA A 54 10.96 -7.89 -5.62
C ALA A 54 10.69 -6.41 -5.90
N LEU A 55 11.71 -5.60 -6.18
CA LEU A 55 11.55 -4.20 -6.59
C LEU A 55 10.69 -4.07 -7.86
N LEU A 56 11.02 -4.82 -8.90
CA LEU A 56 10.31 -4.78 -10.18
C LEU A 56 8.85 -5.21 -10.01
N SER A 57 8.58 -6.23 -9.18
CA SER A 57 7.22 -6.71 -8.92
C SER A 57 6.30 -5.67 -8.30
N ARG A 58 6.85 -4.63 -7.65
CA ARG A 58 6.07 -3.53 -7.06
C ARG A 58 5.79 -2.40 -8.05
N ILE A 59 6.67 -2.23 -9.04
CA ILE A 59 6.59 -1.13 -10.00
C ILE A 59 5.76 -1.54 -11.22
N LEU A 60 5.97 -2.77 -11.73
CA LEU A 60 5.31 -3.27 -12.93
C LEU A 60 3.78 -3.18 -12.87
N PRO A 61 3.11 -3.61 -11.78
CA PRO A 61 1.65 -3.58 -11.72
C PRO A 61 1.09 -2.17 -11.83
N GLY A 62 1.68 -1.22 -11.10
CA GLY A 62 1.27 0.19 -11.17
C GLY A 62 1.45 0.79 -12.56
N LEU A 63 2.51 0.40 -13.27
CA LEU A 63 2.76 0.86 -14.63
C LEU A 63 1.76 0.27 -15.64
N LEU A 64 1.50 -1.03 -15.57
CA LEU A 64 0.65 -1.75 -16.52
C LEU A 64 -0.84 -1.52 -16.27
N PHE A 65 -1.24 -1.53 -15.01
CA PHE A 65 -2.64 -1.47 -14.60
C PHE A 65 -3.07 -0.09 -14.08
N GLY A 66 -2.17 0.87 -13.93
CA GLY A 66 -2.49 2.19 -13.37
C GLY A 66 -3.60 2.95 -14.11
N ALA A 67 -3.55 2.95 -15.45
CA ALA A 67 -4.59 3.59 -16.26
C ALA A 67 -5.94 2.87 -16.13
N ALA A 68 -5.95 1.54 -16.17
CA ALA A 68 -7.16 0.74 -16.00
C ALA A 68 -7.75 0.94 -14.59
N ALA A 69 -6.90 0.87 -13.56
CA ALA A 69 -7.28 1.11 -12.17
C ALA A 69 -7.87 2.51 -11.97
N GLY A 70 -7.37 3.53 -12.68
CA GLY A 70 -7.96 4.87 -12.70
C GLY A 70 -9.39 4.87 -13.23
N VAL A 71 -9.63 4.21 -14.38
CA VAL A 71 -10.98 4.07 -14.96
C VAL A 71 -11.94 3.35 -14.00
N PHE A 72 -11.49 2.29 -13.33
CA PHE A 72 -12.29 1.59 -12.32
C PHE A 72 -12.53 2.46 -11.08
N ALA A 73 -11.53 3.24 -10.65
CA ALA A 73 -11.64 4.16 -9.52
C ALA A 73 -12.59 5.33 -9.77
N ASP A 74 -12.86 5.67 -11.03
CA ASP A 74 -13.85 6.69 -11.37
C ASP A 74 -15.28 6.15 -11.40
N ARG A 75 -15.46 4.84 -11.58
CA ARG A 75 -16.78 4.19 -11.68
C ARG A 75 -17.29 3.62 -10.36
N ILE A 76 -16.38 3.24 -9.47
CA ILE A 76 -16.71 2.63 -8.17
C ILE A 76 -16.48 3.68 -7.07
N ASP A 77 -17.22 3.60 -5.98
CA ASP A 77 -16.98 4.40 -4.79
C ASP A 77 -15.51 4.24 -4.33
N ARG A 78 -14.71 5.28 -4.56
CA ARG A 78 -13.27 5.32 -4.25
C ARG A 78 -12.97 4.91 -2.81
N ARG A 79 -13.86 5.25 -1.87
CA ARG A 79 -13.66 4.89 -0.46
C ARG A 79 -13.74 3.38 -0.26
N LYS A 80 -14.70 2.71 -0.92
CA LYS A 80 -14.84 1.26 -0.83
C LYS A 80 -13.67 0.55 -1.50
N LEU A 81 -13.22 1.04 -2.65
CA LEU A 81 -12.05 0.49 -3.34
C LEU A 81 -10.80 0.51 -2.46
N ILE A 82 -10.49 1.65 -1.84
CA ILE A 82 -9.32 1.78 -0.95
C ILE A 82 -9.44 0.81 0.23
N VAL A 83 -10.60 0.74 0.88
CA VAL A 83 -10.81 -0.17 2.03
C VAL A 83 -10.65 -1.64 1.61
N ILE A 84 -11.21 -2.05 0.47
CA ILE A 84 -11.11 -3.43 -0.01
C ILE A 84 -9.64 -3.76 -0.35
N ALA A 85 -8.94 -2.84 -1.02
CA ALA A 85 -7.53 -3.02 -1.36
C ALA A 85 -6.64 -3.14 -0.11
N ASP A 86 -6.85 -2.28 0.88
CA ASP A 86 -6.08 -2.30 2.12
C ASP A 86 -6.36 -3.57 2.94
N ILE A 87 -7.62 -4.03 3.01
CA ILE A 87 -7.98 -5.30 3.66
C ILE A 87 -7.34 -6.48 2.91
N GLY A 88 -7.43 -6.51 1.59
CA GLY A 88 -6.78 -7.54 0.77
C GLY A 88 -5.27 -7.59 1.03
N ARG A 89 -4.61 -6.43 1.03
CA ARG A 89 -3.19 -6.33 1.35
C ARG A 89 -2.88 -6.80 2.77
N ALA A 90 -3.65 -6.38 3.77
CA ALA A 90 -3.46 -6.80 5.15
C ALA A 90 -3.59 -8.32 5.36
N LEU A 91 -4.41 -8.99 4.54
CA LEU A 91 -4.53 -10.44 4.54
C LEU A 91 -3.40 -11.14 3.80
N LEU A 92 -2.90 -10.58 2.69
CA LEU A 92 -1.85 -11.18 1.87
C LEU A 92 -0.44 -11.02 2.44
N VAL A 93 -0.11 -9.87 3.03
CA VAL A 93 1.25 -9.57 3.52
C VAL A 93 1.77 -10.58 4.55
N PRO A 94 0.99 -11.07 5.53
CA PRO A 94 1.44 -12.11 6.45
C PRO A 94 1.88 -13.41 5.77
N PHE A 95 1.39 -13.71 4.56
CA PHE A 95 1.81 -14.89 3.81
C PHE A 95 3.25 -14.79 3.28
N LEU A 96 3.88 -13.60 3.28
CA LEU A 96 5.31 -13.48 2.97
C LEU A 96 6.18 -14.33 3.90
N ALA A 97 5.74 -14.58 5.13
CA ALA A 97 6.46 -15.46 6.07
C ALA A 97 6.57 -16.92 5.58
N PHE A 98 5.72 -17.32 4.64
CA PHE A 98 5.73 -18.66 4.04
C PHE A 98 6.26 -18.65 2.59
N ALA A 99 6.79 -17.52 2.11
CA ALA A 99 7.32 -17.43 0.76
C ALA A 99 8.64 -18.20 0.65
N THR A 100 8.63 -19.29 -0.12
CA THR A 100 9.82 -20.10 -0.42
C THR A 100 10.45 -19.75 -1.76
N ASP A 101 9.69 -19.11 -2.65
CA ASP A 101 10.07 -18.86 -4.04
C ASP A 101 9.78 -17.41 -4.43
N LEU A 102 10.57 -16.89 -5.38
CA LEU A 102 10.39 -15.52 -5.89
C LEU A 102 9.01 -15.31 -6.54
N TRP A 103 8.40 -16.36 -7.09
CA TRP A 103 7.06 -16.28 -7.67
C TRP A 103 5.99 -15.90 -6.65
N THR A 104 6.08 -16.45 -5.44
CA THR A 104 5.16 -16.11 -4.34
C THR A 104 5.27 -14.64 -3.97
N ILE A 105 6.49 -14.09 -3.96
CA ILE A 105 6.76 -12.68 -3.72
C ILE A 105 6.15 -11.80 -4.83
N VAL A 106 6.30 -12.20 -6.09
CA VAL A 106 5.73 -11.47 -7.23
C VAL A 106 4.21 -11.43 -7.14
N ILE A 107 3.57 -12.56 -6.82
CA ILE A 107 2.11 -12.66 -6.71
C ILE A 107 1.58 -11.79 -5.56
N ILE A 108 2.28 -11.74 -4.42
CA ILE A 108 1.87 -10.92 -3.27
C ILE A 108 1.97 -9.42 -3.56
N ASN A 109 2.90 -9.00 -4.43
CA ASN A 109 3.09 -7.59 -4.80
C ASN A 109 2.21 -7.11 -5.97
N LEU A 110 1.49 -8.02 -6.62
CA LEU A 110 0.61 -7.75 -7.77
C LEU A 110 -0.78 -7.28 -7.31
#